data_AF-A0A2R7R7G3-F1
#
_entry.id   AF-A0A2R7R7G3-F1
#
_cell.length_a   1.000
_cell.length_b   1.000
_cell.length_c   1.000
_cell.angle_alpha   90.00
_cell.angle_beta   90.00
_cell.angle_gamma   90.00
#
_symmetry.space_group_name_H-M   'P 1'
#
loop_
_entity.id
_entity.type
_entity.pdbx_description
1 polymer ?
#
loop_
_entity_poly.entity_id
_entity_poly.type
_entity_poly.pdbx_seq_one_letter_code
_entity_poly.pdbx_strand_id
1 'polypeptide(L)'
;MAVARQGRAGVTLAAGLAAALMAAMTTFGVAAQPLPAVQEFYFDTDPAAVPMVVVPAGSGDLVDQLMKQRERGRKALDATVQLAGVAFSQGRPELGRTLYAEAGGSAPPTTAAGRAVRWNYGWDLFRLGEVEAALAQWSTAQGGMRGNPSWVPATYALALWTLGRKDEAVQWYAAAVRTEPQQWGSPARYADLLPSWRDSERATLAEVQQAWAAQPPAWP
;
A
#
# COMPACT_ATOMS: atom_id res chain seq x y z
N MET A 1 49.44 4.11 67.08
CA MET A 1 50.12 2.84 67.46
C MET A 1 49.02 1.82 67.60
N ALA A 2 48.92 0.71 66.87
CA ALA A 2 49.89 -0.13 66.19
C ALA A 2 49.25 -0.78 64.92
N VAL A 3 49.95 -1.79 64.39
CA VAL A 3 49.53 -2.77 63.36
C VAL A 3 49.90 -2.34 61.93
N ALA A 4 51.13 -2.61 61.47
CA ALA A 4 51.73 -3.88 61.07
C ALA A 4 51.52 -4.17 59.56
N ARG A 5 52.65 -4.10 58.85
CA ARG A 5 52.90 -4.45 57.46
C ARG A 5 52.89 -5.97 57.26
N GLN A 6 52.34 -6.41 56.14
CA GLN A 6 52.82 -7.47 55.22
C GLN A 6 51.81 -7.52 54.06
N GLY A 7 52.11 -7.48 52.77
CA GLY A 7 53.34 -7.66 52.02
C GLY A 7 53.21 -8.84 51.06
N ARG A 8 53.22 -8.56 49.74
CA ARG A 8 53.24 -9.46 48.55
C ARG A 8 51.85 -9.88 48.02
N ALA A 9 51.60 -10.02 46.72
CA ALA A 9 52.48 -10.16 45.56
C ALA A 9 51.83 -9.55 44.31
N GLY A 10 52.65 -9.01 43.41
CA GLY A 10 52.25 -8.63 42.06
C GLY A 10 52.24 -9.82 41.11
N VAL A 11 51.37 -9.75 40.10
CA VAL A 11 51.36 -10.64 38.92
C VAL A 11 51.33 -9.74 37.68
N THR A 12 52.52 -9.61 37.09
CA THR A 12 52.90 -9.72 35.67
C THR A 12 51.89 -9.57 34.52
N LEU A 13 52.36 -8.77 33.56
CA LEU A 13 52.52 -9.02 32.10
C LEU A 13 51.44 -8.62 31.10
N ALA A 14 51.94 -7.91 30.09
CA ALA A 14 51.28 -7.30 28.95
C ALA A 14 50.89 -8.31 27.86
N ALA A 15 49.87 -7.95 27.07
CA ALA A 15 49.76 -8.31 25.66
C ALA A 15 48.76 -7.35 24.98
N GLY A 16 49.26 -6.52 24.06
CA GLY A 16 48.42 -5.79 23.11
C GLY A 16 48.19 -6.64 21.87
N LEU A 17 46.98 -6.60 21.31
CA LEU A 17 46.74 -7.03 19.92
C LEU A 17 45.47 -6.37 19.35
N ALA A 18 45.71 -5.68 18.22
CA ALA A 18 44.82 -5.22 17.17
C ALA A 18 43.30 -5.51 17.29
N ALA A 19 42.51 -4.45 17.48
CA ALA A 19 41.08 -4.45 17.20
C ALA A 19 40.84 -4.24 15.70
N ALA A 20 40.62 -5.33 14.96
CA ALA A 20 40.21 -5.29 13.57
C ALA A 20 38.72 -4.91 13.45
N LEU A 21 38.44 -3.90 12.64
CA LEU A 21 37.08 -3.52 12.22
C LEU A 21 36.42 -4.67 11.44
N MET A 22 35.34 -5.22 11.98
CA MET A 22 34.34 -5.95 11.19
C MET A 22 33.06 -5.11 11.20
N ALA A 23 32.93 -4.25 10.19
CA ALA A 23 31.66 -3.62 9.86
C ALA A 23 30.75 -4.69 9.25
N ALA A 24 29.98 -5.38 10.10
CA ALA A 24 28.89 -6.22 9.63
C ALA A 24 27.78 -5.30 9.07
N MET A 25 27.71 -5.18 7.75
CA MET A 25 26.53 -4.65 7.07
C MET A 25 25.40 -5.68 7.27
N THR A 26 24.61 -5.55 8.33
CA THR A 26 23.34 -6.25 8.43
C THR A 26 22.37 -5.56 7.49
N THR A 27 22.25 -6.06 6.26
CA THR A 27 21.07 -5.80 5.44
C THR A 27 19.89 -6.45 6.15
N PHE A 28 19.15 -5.66 6.92
CA PHE A 28 17.83 -6.07 7.38
C PHE A 28 16.97 -6.23 6.12
N GLY A 29 16.73 -7.48 5.72
CA GLY A 29 15.67 -7.78 4.77
C GLY A 29 14.38 -7.30 5.41
N VAL A 30 13.77 -6.25 4.84
CA VAL A 30 12.42 -5.83 5.24
C VAL A 30 11.51 -7.01 4.92
N ALA A 31 11.10 -7.76 5.94
CA ALA A 31 10.16 -8.85 5.76
C ALA A 31 8.87 -8.25 5.17
N ALA A 32 8.45 -8.75 4.01
CA ALA A 32 7.21 -8.33 3.39
C ALA A 32 6.05 -8.58 4.37
N GLN A 33 5.14 -7.61 4.51
CA GLN A 33 3.99 -7.79 5.39
C GLN A 33 3.12 -8.95 4.88
N PRO A 34 2.74 -9.90 5.76
CA PRO A 34 1.86 -10.99 5.36
C PRO A 34 0.49 -10.42 4.99
N LEU A 35 0.01 -10.80 3.80
CA LEU A 35 -1.36 -10.53 3.39
C LEU A 35 -2.32 -11.49 4.10
N PRO A 36 -3.60 -11.12 4.27
CA PRO A 36 -4.62 -12.08 4.69
C PRO A 36 -4.65 -13.25 3.71
N ALA A 37 -5.03 -14.43 4.21
CA ALA A 37 -5.24 -15.59 3.34
C ALA A 37 -6.30 -15.25 2.28
N VAL A 38 -6.05 -15.72 1.05
CA VAL A 38 -7.00 -15.58 -0.06
C VAL A 38 -8.29 -16.31 0.32
N GLN A 39 -9.43 -15.62 0.16
CA GLN A 39 -10.75 -16.19 0.38
C GLN A 39 -11.37 -16.68 -0.92
N GLU A 40 -12.35 -17.58 -0.84
CA GLU A 40 -12.85 -18.26 -2.03
C GLU A 40 -13.53 -17.30 -3.02
N PHE A 41 -14.26 -16.30 -2.50
CA PHE A 41 -15.06 -15.38 -3.30
C PHE A 41 -15.04 -13.93 -2.78
N TYR A 42 -15.10 -12.97 -3.71
CA TYR A 42 -15.08 -11.52 -3.45
C TYR A 42 -16.20 -10.78 -4.19
N PHE A 43 -17.46 -10.98 -3.77
CA PHE A 43 -18.62 -10.39 -4.44
C PHE A 43 -19.00 -8.99 -3.94
N ASP A 44 -18.48 -8.57 -2.79
CA ASP A 44 -19.05 -7.41 -2.09
C ASP A 44 -18.60 -6.10 -2.73
N THR A 45 -19.56 -5.21 -2.99
CA THR A 45 -19.25 -3.84 -3.42
C THR A 45 -18.85 -3.00 -2.21
N ASP A 46 -17.69 -2.34 -2.27
CA ASP A 46 -17.28 -1.36 -1.26
C ASP A 46 -17.53 0.07 -1.77
N PRO A 47 -18.53 0.80 -1.24
CA PRO A 47 -18.78 2.18 -1.64
C PRO A 47 -17.64 3.14 -1.26
N ALA A 48 -16.70 2.72 -0.40
CA ALA A 48 -15.52 3.49 -0.05
C ALA A 48 -14.41 3.40 -1.11
N ALA A 49 -14.43 2.39 -1.99
CA ALA A 49 -13.39 2.13 -2.97
C ALA A 49 -13.61 2.93 -4.28
N VAL A 50 -13.78 4.24 -4.14
CA VAL A 50 -14.00 5.17 -5.26
C VAL A 50 -13.08 6.38 -5.17
N PRO A 51 -12.66 6.98 -6.30
CA PRO A 51 -11.90 8.21 -6.29
C PRO A 51 -12.66 9.35 -5.59
N MET A 52 -12.02 10.00 -4.61
CA MET A 52 -12.57 11.22 -4.01
C MET A 52 -12.29 12.41 -4.92
N VAL A 53 -13.32 12.88 -5.63
CA VAL A 53 -13.22 14.01 -6.56
C VAL A 53 -14.29 15.05 -6.21
N VAL A 54 -13.84 16.17 -5.64
CA VAL A 54 -14.67 17.35 -5.33
C VAL A 54 -14.71 18.33 -6.50
N VAL A 55 -13.57 18.53 -7.16
CA VAL A 55 -13.40 19.47 -8.27
C VAL A 55 -12.85 18.70 -9.47
N PRO A 56 -13.45 18.79 -10.68
CA PRO A 56 -12.95 18.07 -11.84
C PRO A 56 -11.48 18.40 -12.17
N ALA A 57 -10.74 17.37 -12.61
CA ALA A 57 -9.38 17.53 -13.11
C ALA A 57 -9.38 18.48 -14.33
N GLY A 58 -8.30 19.26 -14.48
CA GLY A 58 -8.15 20.22 -15.58
C GLY A 58 -8.82 21.59 -15.35
N SER A 59 -9.45 21.81 -14.19
CA SER A 59 -9.82 23.17 -13.76
C SER A 59 -8.56 24.01 -13.54
N GLY A 60 -8.47 25.18 -14.20
CA GLY A 60 -7.29 26.06 -14.12
C GLY A 60 -7.04 26.61 -12.70
N ASP A 61 -8.07 26.61 -11.85
CA ASP A 61 -8.07 27.05 -10.45
C ASP A 61 -8.33 25.89 -9.47
N LEU A 62 -8.03 24.64 -9.87
CA LEU A 62 -8.28 23.41 -9.10
C LEU A 62 -7.87 23.52 -7.63
N VAL A 63 -6.62 23.93 -7.38
CA VAL A 63 -6.06 24.02 -6.03
C VAL A 63 -6.81 25.05 -5.20
N ASP A 64 -7.10 26.23 -5.76
CA ASP A 64 -7.85 27.29 -5.07
C ASP A 64 -9.28 26.86 -4.73
N GLN A 65 -9.93 26.14 -5.65
CA GLN A 65 -11.26 25.57 -5.39
C GLN A 65 -11.22 24.52 -4.27
N LEU A 66 -10.22 23.63 -4.28
CA LEU A 66 -10.06 22.63 -3.22
C LEU A 66 -9.81 23.28 -1.87
N MET A 67 -8.94 24.30 -1.80
CA MET A 67 -8.70 25.05 -0.56
C MET A 67 -9.98 25.70 -0.03
N LYS A 68 -10.78 26.35 -0.89
CA LYS A 68 -12.09 26.89 -0.51
C LYS A 68 -13.05 25.82 0.01
N GLN A 69 -13.04 24.61 -0.56
CA GLN A 69 -13.89 23.50 -0.11
C GLN A 69 -13.45 22.97 1.26
N ARG A 70 -12.14 22.94 1.54
CA ARG A 70 -11.58 22.61 2.85
C ARG A 70 -12.05 23.58 3.94
N GLU A 71 -12.04 24.87 3.64
CA GLU A 71 -12.48 25.92 4.58
C GLU A 71 -13.99 25.87 4.89
N ARG A 72 -14.81 25.47 3.92
CA ARG A 72 -16.29 25.44 4.04
C ARG A 72 -16.84 24.23 4.79
N GLY A 73 -16.00 23.27 5.18
CA GLY A 73 -16.35 22.13 6.03
C GLY A 73 -17.12 20.98 5.36
N ARG A 74 -18.16 21.23 4.56
CA ARG A 74 -19.06 20.18 4.04
C ARG A 74 -18.40 19.11 3.19
N LYS A 75 -17.32 19.45 2.47
CA LYS A 75 -16.52 18.53 1.65
C LYS A 75 -15.04 18.56 2.04
N ALA A 76 -14.75 18.92 3.29
CA ALA A 76 -13.38 19.18 3.71
C ALA A 76 -12.50 17.94 3.60
N LEU A 77 -13.00 16.77 4.02
CA LEU A 77 -12.28 15.50 3.90
C LEU A 77 -11.93 15.18 2.45
N ASP A 78 -12.94 15.09 1.59
CA ASP A 78 -12.79 14.75 0.17
C ASP A 78 -11.86 15.75 -0.54
N ALA A 79 -11.96 17.04 -0.21
CA ALA A 79 -11.11 18.07 -0.78
C ALA A 79 -9.65 17.94 -0.30
N THR A 80 -9.44 17.59 0.98
CA THR A 80 -8.10 17.28 1.51
C THR A 80 -7.49 16.07 0.81
N VAL A 81 -8.26 14.98 0.61
CA VAL A 81 -7.80 13.78 -0.10
C VAL A 81 -7.49 14.08 -1.56
N GLN A 82 -8.37 14.79 -2.26
CA GLN A 82 -8.11 15.15 -3.65
C GLN A 82 -6.88 16.06 -3.78
N LEU A 83 -6.72 17.03 -2.87
CA LEU A 83 -5.54 17.89 -2.84
C LEU A 83 -4.25 17.10 -2.58
N ALA A 84 -4.32 16.06 -1.76
CA ALA A 84 -3.20 15.14 -1.54
C ALA A 84 -2.77 14.47 -2.85
N GLY A 85 -3.71 13.90 -3.60
CA GLY A 85 -3.42 13.28 -4.90
C GLY A 85 -2.88 14.28 -5.93
N VAL A 86 -3.40 15.51 -5.95
CA VAL A 86 -2.80 16.60 -6.74
C VAL A 86 -1.34 16.83 -6.33
N ALA A 87 -1.03 16.87 -5.04
CA ALA A 87 0.35 17.04 -4.56
C ALA A 87 1.27 15.88 -4.99
N PHE A 88 0.83 14.61 -4.92
CA PHE A 88 1.58 13.47 -5.46
C PHE A 88 1.84 13.62 -6.96
N SER A 89 0.80 13.95 -7.74
CA SER A 89 0.93 14.12 -9.20
C SER A 89 1.88 15.24 -9.61
N GLN A 90 2.10 16.22 -8.73
CA GLN A 90 3.00 17.35 -8.93
C GLN A 90 4.40 17.12 -8.33
N GLY A 91 4.73 15.89 -7.92
CA GLY A 91 6.04 15.56 -7.36
C GLY A 91 6.28 16.19 -5.97
N ARG A 92 5.22 16.47 -5.22
CA ARG A 92 5.29 16.96 -3.82
C ARG A 92 4.79 15.90 -2.84
N PRO A 93 5.47 14.75 -2.74
CA PRO A 93 4.97 13.62 -1.97
C PRO A 93 4.85 13.94 -0.47
N GLU A 94 5.73 14.76 0.10
CA GLU A 94 5.63 15.10 1.52
C GLU A 94 4.40 15.93 1.86
N LEU A 95 4.02 16.86 0.99
CA LEU A 95 2.75 17.58 1.14
C LEU A 95 1.57 16.62 1.03
N GLY A 96 1.61 15.70 0.06
CA GLY A 96 0.59 14.66 -0.09
C GLY A 96 0.44 13.81 1.17
N ARG A 97 1.56 13.37 1.77
CA ARG A 97 1.57 12.61 3.02
C ARG A 97 1.00 13.39 4.19
N THR A 98 1.36 14.68 4.33
CA THR A 98 0.78 15.54 5.37
C THR A 98 -0.74 15.64 5.22
N LEU A 99 -1.23 15.84 3.99
CA LEU A 99 -2.67 15.93 3.72
C LEU A 99 -3.40 14.59 3.99
N TYR A 100 -2.80 13.46 3.65
CA TYR A 100 -3.36 12.15 4.00
C TYR A 100 -3.35 11.86 5.50
N ALA A 101 -2.31 12.30 6.22
CA ALA A 101 -2.25 12.19 7.67
C ALA A 101 -3.35 13.04 8.33
N GLU A 102 -3.59 14.27 7.84
CA GLU A 102 -4.69 15.12 8.27
C GLU A 102 -6.05 14.44 8.02
N ALA A 103 -6.29 13.97 6.79
CA ALA A 103 -7.51 13.26 6.43
C ALA A 103 -7.75 12.01 7.31
N GLY A 104 -6.71 11.20 7.51
CA GLY A 104 -6.76 10.02 8.37
C GLY A 104 -7.00 10.33 9.85
N GLY A 105 -6.53 11.48 10.35
CA GLY A 105 -6.84 11.96 11.71
C GLY A 105 -8.31 12.32 11.90
N SER A 106 -8.99 12.75 10.83
CA SER A 106 -10.41 13.12 10.85
C SER A 106 -11.38 11.96 10.57
N ALA A 107 -10.87 10.83 10.05
CA ALA A 107 -11.68 9.70 9.61
C ALA A 107 -11.11 8.36 10.13
N PRO A 108 -11.71 7.75 11.18
CA PRO A 108 -11.21 6.51 11.74
C PRO A 108 -11.20 5.36 10.70
N PRO A 109 -10.20 4.45 10.73
CA PRO A 109 -10.00 3.42 9.69
C PRO A 109 -11.17 2.46 9.50
N THR A 110 -11.98 2.25 10.54
CA THR A 110 -13.15 1.36 10.54
C THR A 110 -14.39 1.99 9.89
N THR A 111 -14.36 3.30 9.60
CA THR A 111 -15.46 4.01 8.94
C THR A 111 -15.33 3.93 7.43
N ALA A 112 -16.45 4.08 6.71
CA ALA A 112 -16.42 4.17 5.25
C ALA A 112 -15.52 5.31 4.75
N ALA A 113 -15.56 6.46 5.42
CA ALA A 113 -14.68 7.59 5.13
C ALA A 113 -13.20 7.24 5.33
N GLY A 114 -12.84 6.61 6.44
CA GLY A 114 -11.45 6.20 6.70
C GLY A 114 -10.94 5.14 5.73
N ARG A 115 -11.79 4.19 5.33
CA ARG A 115 -11.46 3.25 4.23
C ARG A 115 -11.23 3.96 2.91
N ALA A 116 -12.09 4.92 2.57
CA ALA A 116 -11.98 5.66 1.32
C ALA A 116 -10.69 6.51 1.26
N VAL A 117 -10.30 7.15 2.37
CA VAL A 117 -9.01 7.84 2.51
C VAL A 117 -7.85 6.89 2.19
N ARG A 118 -7.85 5.69 2.80
CA ARG A 118 -6.78 4.69 2.60
C ARG A 118 -6.76 4.11 1.20
N TRP A 119 -7.93 3.83 0.64
CA TRP A 119 -8.03 3.32 -0.73
C TRP A 119 -7.45 4.31 -1.74
N ASN A 120 -7.79 5.60 -1.60
CA ASN A 120 -7.23 6.67 -2.45
C ASN A 120 -5.72 6.82 -2.20
N TYR A 121 -5.27 6.81 -0.94
CA TYR A 121 -3.85 6.91 -0.62
C TYR A 121 -3.04 5.75 -1.20
N GLY A 122 -3.58 4.53 -1.17
CA GLY A 122 -2.95 3.36 -1.78
C GLY A 122 -2.69 3.57 -3.27
N TRP A 123 -3.66 4.13 -4.01
CA TRP A 123 -3.46 4.43 -5.44
C TRP A 123 -2.38 5.48 -5.68
N ASP A 124 -2.33 6.54 -4.89
CA ASP A 124 -1.31 7.58 -5.07
C ASP A 124 0.10 7.10 -4.70
N LEU A 125 0.23 6.26 -3.66
CA LEU A 125 1.48 5.58 -3.31
C LEU A 125 1.93 4.62 -4.42
N PHE A 126 1.00 3.81 -4.94
CA PHE A 126 1.30 2.87 -6.03
C PHE A 126 1.84 3.61 -7.24
N ARG A 127 1.22 4.74 -7.59
CA ARG A 127 1.60 5.58 -8.74
C ARG A 127 2.88 6.38 -8.51
N LEU A 128 3.29 6.58 -7.26
CA LEU A 128 4.61 7.09 -6.89
C LEU A 128 5.70 6.00 -6.96
N GLY A 129 5.32 4.72 -7.04
CA GLY A 129 6.23 3.57 -7.02
C GLY A 129 6.45 2.97 -5.63
N GLU A 130 5.75 3.46 -4.60
CA GLU A 130 5.82 2.93 -3.23
C GLU A 130 4.81 1.80 -3.04
N VAL A 131 5.03 0.71 -3.76
CA VAL A 131 4.04 -0.36 -3.96
C VAL A 131 3.76 -1.14 -2.67
N GLU A 132 4.76 -1.40 -1.82
CA GLU A 132 4.55 -2.03 -0.51
C GLU A 132 3.69 -1.16 0.41
N ALA A 133 3.92 0.16 0.40
CA ALA A 133 3.15 1.10 1.19
C ALA A 133 1.70 1.18 0.68
N ALA A 134 1.50 1.14 -0.64
CA ALA A 134 0.19 1.06 -1.25
C ALA A 134 -0.58 -0.19 -0.80
N LEU A 135 0.06 -1.35 -0.87
CA LEU A 135 -0.51 -2.62 -0.44
C LEU A 135 -0.91 -2.61 1.04
N ALA A 136 -0.11 -1.98 1.90
CA ALA A 136 -0.45 -1.80 3.31
C ALA A 136 -1.70 -0.92 3.52
N GLN A 137 -1.86 0.16 2.73
CA GLN A 137 -3.06 1.00 2.80
C GLN A 137 -4.32 0.23 2.37
N TRP A 138 -4.24 -0.49 1.25
CA TRP A 138 -5.37 -1.29 0.77
C TRP A 138 -5.71 -2.45 1.72
N SER A 139 -4.71 -3.13 2.30
CA SER A 139 -4.92 -4.15 3.34
C SER A 139 -5.66 -3.60 4.55
N THR A 140 -5.26 -2.41 5.02
CA THR A 140 -5.97 -1.75 6.11
C THR A 140 -7.38 -1.33 5.71
N ALA A 141 -7.59 -0.86 4.48
CA ALA A 141 -8.93 -0.52 3.98
C ALA A 141 -9.83 -1.77 3.92
N GLN A 142 -9.37 -2.87 3.33
CA GLN A 142 -10.10 -4.14 3.30
C GLN A 142 -10.46 -4.61 4.71
N GLY A 143 -9.50 -4.59 5.65
CA GLY A 143 -9.73 -5.04 7.03
C GLY A 143 -10.75 -4.19 7.80
N GLY A 144 -11.03 -2.96 7.35
CA GLY A 144 -12.08 -2.09 7.90
C GLY A 144 -13.48 -2.37 7.36
N MET A 145 -13.65 -3.31 6.43
CA MET A 145 -14.94 -3.69 5.85
C MET A 145 -15.37 -5.07 6.37
N ARG A 146 -16.68 -5.27 6.54
CA ARG A 146 -17.25 -6.61 6.69
C ARG A 146 -17.53 -7.17 5.30
N GLY A 147 -17.00 -8.36 5.01
CA GLY A 147 -17.14 -9.02 3.72
C GLY A 147 -15.87 -8.99 2.89
N ASN A 148 -16.00 -9.40 1.63
CA ASN A 148 -14.91 -9.63 0.69
C ASN A 148 -15.05 -8.69 -0.51
N PRO A 149 -14.39 -7.52 -0.47
CA PRO A 149 -14.59 -6.50 -1.48
C PRO A 149 -14.10 -6.95 -2.86
N SER A 150 -14.91 -6.77 -3.89
CA SER A 150 -14.61 -7.20 -5.26
C SER A 150 -13.40 -6.53 -5.89
N TRP A 151 -13.01 -5.34 -5.40
CA TRP A 151 -11.82 -4.63 -5.87
C TRP A 151 -10.51 -5.28 -5.40
N VAL A 152 -10.52 -6.07 -4.32
CA VAL A 152 -9.31 -6.57 -3.65
C VAL A 152 -8.48 -7.50 -4.55
N PRO A 153 -9.05 -8.57 -5.15
CA PRO A 153 -8.25 -9.55 -5.88
C PRO A 153 -7.42 -8.96 -7.02
N ALA A 154 -8.04 -8.13 -7.87
CA ALA A 154 -7.34 -7.49 -8.99
C ALA A 154 -6.30 -6.46 -8.52
N THR A 155 -6.62 -5.68 -7.49
CA THR A 155 -5.71 -4.65 -6.95
C THR A 155 -4.48 -5.28 -6.29
N TYR A 156 -4.64 -6.39 -5.55
CA TYR A 156 -3.53 -7.10 -4.94
C TYR A 156 -2.70 -7.84 -5.96
N ALA A 157 -3.33 -8.47 -6.94
CA ALA A 157 -2.64 -9.09 -8.07
C ALA A 157 -1.73 -8.07 -8.78
N LEU A 158 -2.24 -6.87 -9.07
CA LEU A 158 -1.45 -5.76 -9.65
C LEU A 158 -0.24 -5.40 -8.76
N ALA A 159 -0.48 -5.16 -7.48
CA ALA A 159 0.58 -4.75 -6.55
C ALA A 159 1.66 -5.81 -6.39
N LEU A 160 1.27 -7.05 -6.10
CA LEU A 160 2.17 -8.18 -5.91
C LEU A 160 2.98 -8.48 -7.18
N TRP A 161 2.36 -8.38 -8.36
CA TRP A 161 3.07 -8.55 -9.61
C TRP A 161 4.14 -7.47 -9.78
N THR A 162 3.83 -6.22 -9.46
CA THR A 162 4.76 -5.09 -9.53
C THR A 162 5.93 -5.26 -8.55
N LEU A 163 5.69 -5.89 -7.39
CA LEU A 163 6.71 -6.25 -6.39
C LEU A 163 7.55 -7.48 -6.77
N GLY A 164 7.26 -8.16 -7.88
CA GLY A 164 7.92 -9.41 -8.25
C GLY A 164 7.43 -10.65 -7.48
N ARG A 165 6.40 -10.53 -6.64
CA ARG A 165 5.74 -11.64 -5.92
C ARG A 165 4.76 -12.34 -6.85
N LYS A 166 5.27 -12.91 -7.95
CA LYS A 166 4.48 -13.39 -9.10
C LYS A 166 3.52 -14.52 -8.73
N ASP A 167 3.96 -15.49 -7.93
CA ASP A 167 3.12 -16.62 -7.52
C ASP A 167 1.90 -16.16 -6.72
N GLU A 168 2.11 -15.25 -5.77
CA GLU A 168 1.02 -14.67 -4.97
C GLU A 168 0.09 -13.82 -5.84
N ALA A 169 0.63 -13.05 -6.78
CA ALA A 169 -0.17 -12.27 -7.71
C ALA A 169 -1.13 -13.16 -8.52
N VAL A 170 -0.64 -14.31 -9.01
CA VAL A 170 -1.44 -15.29 -9.73
C VAL A 170 -2.50 -15.93 -8.83
N GLN A 171 -2.20 -16.21 -7.56
CA GLN A 171 -3.20 -16.70 -6.60
C GLN A 171 -4.33 -15.70 -6.36
N TRP A 172 -3.99 -14.42 -6.17
CA TRP A 172 -4.98 -13.35 -6.02
C TRP A 172 -5.80 -13.15 -7.30
N TYR A 173 -5.16 -13.19 -8.47
CA TYR A 173 -5.89 -13.11 -9.74
C TYR A 173 -6.85 -14.29 -9.93
N ALA A 174 -6.44 -15.50 -9.54
CA ALA A 174 -7.30 -16.68 -9.60
C ALA A 174 -8.57 -16.53 -8.73
N ALA A 175 -8.50 -15.80 -7.60
CA ALA A 175 -9.68 -15.49 -6.79
C ALA A 175 -10.66 -14.56 -7.53
N ALA A 176 -10.16 -13.59 -8.30
CA ALA A 176 -11.00 -12.77 -9.17
C ALA A 176 -11.74 -13.64 -10.21
N VAL A 177 -11.01 -14.52 -10.90
CA VAL A 177 -11.59 -15.42 -11.91
C VAL A 177 -12.59 -16.40 -11.31
N ARG A 178 -12.33 -16.95 -10.12
CA ARG A 178 -13.29 -17.84 -9.46
C ARG A 178 -14.57 -17.13 -9.05
N THR A 179 -14.44 -15.88 -8.62
CA THR A 179 -15.59 -15.03 -8.25
C THR A 179 -16.44 -14.71 -9.48
N GLU A 180 -15.84 -14.21 -10.56
CA GLU A 180 -16.56 -13.85 -11.79
C GLU A 180 -15.80 -14.29 -13.05
N PRO A 181 -15.91 -15.56 -13.48
CA PRO A 181 -15.06 -16.12 -14.53
C PRO A 181 -15.26 -15.46 -15.90
N GLN A 182 -16.49 -15.00 -16.18
CA GLN A 182 -16.80 -14.28 -17.43
C GLN A 182 -16.22 -12.86 -17.46
N GLN A 183 -15.92 -12.28 -16.30
CA GLN A 183 -15.41 -10.92 -16.18
C GLN A 183 -13.88 -10.92 -16.21
N TRP A 184 -13.25 -11.86 -15.51
CA TRP A 184 -11.79 -11.88 -15.30
C TRP A 184 -11.05 -12.94 -16.12
N GLY A 185 -11.74 -13.82 -16.85
CA GLY A 185 -11.10 -14.86 -17.66
C GLY A 185 -10.28 -14.32 -18.84
N SER A 186 -10.50 -13.06 -19.25
CA SER A 186 -9.83 -12.40 -20.38
C SER A 186 -9.67 -10.90 -20.12
N PRO A 187 -8.61 -10.25 -20.65
CA PRO A 187 -8.42 -8.80 -20.52
C PRO A 187 -9.44 -7.96 -21.30
N ALA A 188 -10.29 -8.58 -22.15
CA ALA A 188 -11.24 -7.87 -23.03
C ALA A 188 -12.21 -6.93 -22.28
N ARG A 189 -12.51 -7.21 -21.00
CA ARG A 189 -13.44 -6.41 -20.19
C ARG A 189 -12.75 -5.41 -19.26
N TYR A 190 -11.42 -5.34 -19.24
CA TYR A 190 -10.70 -4.49 -18.27
C TYR A 190 -11.04 -3.00 -18.39
N ALA A 191 -11.29 -2.50 -19.60
CA ALA A 191 -11.67 -1.10 -19.77
C ALA A 191 -13.00 -0.78 -19.06
N ASP A 192 -13.97 -1.70 -19.15
CA ASP A 192 -15.29 -1.55 -18.52
C ASP A 192 -15.24 -1.79 -17.01
N LEU A 193 -14.46 -2.79 -16.57
CA LEU A 193 -14.35 -3.16 -15.15
C LEU A 193 -13.51 -2.17 -14.34
N LEU A 194 -12.51 -1.57 -14.98
CA LEU A 194 -11.47 -0.77 -14.32
C LEU A 194 -11.34 0.63 -14.98
N PRO A 195 -12.43 1.41 -15.08
CA PRO A 195 -12.43 2.67 -15.82
C PRO A 195 -11.51 3.74 -15.19
N SER A 196 -11.25 3.65 -13.89
CA SER A 196 -10.36 4.57 -13.16
C SER A 196 -8.88 4.18 -13.19
N TRP A 197 -8.56 3.00 -13.72
CA TRP A 197 -7.18 2.53 -13.86
C TRP A 197 -6.53 3.17 -15.08
N ARG A 198 -5.21 3.36 -15.03
CA ARG A 198 -4.39 3.79 -16.17
C ARG A 198 -4.21 2.62 -17.14
N ASP A 199 -3.91 2.93 -18.40
CA ASP A 199 -3.61 1.90 -19.40
C ASP A 199 -2.43 1.02 -18.99
N SER A 200 -1.40 1.60 -18.37
CA SER A 200 -0.26 0.85 -17.84
C SER A 200 -0.67 -0.11 -16.71
N GLU A 201 -1.59 0.28 -15.84
CA GLU A 201 -2.08 -0.55 -14.73
C GLU A 201 -2.89 -1.75 -15.27
N ARG A 202 -3.74 -1.52 -16.28
CA ARG A 202 -4.46 -2.59 -16.98
C ARG A 202 -3.53 -3.51 -17.77
N ALA A 203 -2.49 -2.97 -18.40
CA ALA A 203 -1.49 -3.76 -19.11
C ALA A 203 -0.73 -4.69 -18.16
N THR A 204 -0.29 -4.19 -17.00
CA THR A 204 0.33 -5.03 -15.96
C THR A 204 -0.63 -6.12 -15.49
N LEU A 205 -1.91 -5.80 -15.26
CA LEU A 205 -2.88 -6.82 -14.87
C LEU A 205 -3.09 -7.89 -15.95
N ALA A 206 -2.98 -7.52 -17.23
CA ALA A 206 -3.06 -8.47 -18.35
C ALA A 206 -1.86 -9.43 -18.38
N GLU A 207 -0.67 -9.00 -17.94
CA GLU A 207 0.47 -9.90 -17.73
C GLU A 207 0.18 -10.92 -16.62
N VAL A 208 -0.45 -10.48 -15.52
CA VAL A 208 -0.89 -11.40 -14.44
C VAL A 208 -1.88 -12.42 -14.98
N GLN A 209 -2.85 -11.97 -15.78
CA GLN A 209 -3.84 -12.84 -16.41
C GLN A 209 -3.20 -13.86 -17.34
N GLN A 210 -2.21 -13.47 -18.15
CA GLN A 210 -1.48 -14.41 -19.01
C GLN A 210 -0.74 -15.47 -18.19
N ALA A 211 -0.08 -15.07 -17.11
CA ALA A 211 0.60 -16.00 -16.21
C ALA A 211 -0.40 -16.97 -15.55
N TRP A 212 -1.55 -16.45 -15.09
CA TRP A 212 -2.65 -17.26 -14.58
C TRP A 212 -3.18 -18.24 -15.64
N ALA A 213 -3.38 -17.79 -16.88
CA ALA A 213 -3.90 -18.65 -17.95
C ALA A 213 -2.92 -19.76 -18.36
N ALA A 214 -1.62 -19.48 -18.30
CA ALA A 214 -0.57 -20.47 -18.57
C ALA A 214 -0.49 -21.55 -17.48
N GLN A 215 -0.72 -21.18 -16.22
CA GLN A 215 -0.67 -22.10 -15.09
C GLN A 215 -1.68 -21.70 -13.99
N PRO A 216 -2.96 -22.04 -14.15
CA PRO A 216 -3.97 -21.71 -13.15
C PRO A 216 -3.66 -22.45 -11.84
N PRO A 217 -3.55 -21.74 -10.69
CA PRO A 217 -3.27 -22.39 -9.43
C PRO A 217 -4.49 -23.19 -8.95
N ALA A 218 -4.23 -24.33 -8.31
CA ALA A 218 -5.26 -25.04 -7.57
C ALA A 218 -5.76 -24.18 -6.40
N TRP A 219 -7.02 -24.39 -6.01
CA TRP A 219 -7.52 -23.79 -4.78
C TRP A 219 -6.93 -24.55 -3.57
N PRO A 220 -6.39 -23.84 -2.55
CA PRO A 220 -5.88 -24.46 -1.33
C PRO A 220 -6.97 -25.08 -0.44
#